data_AF-A0A7V4IJC5-F1
#
_entry.id   AF-A0A7V4IJC5-F1
#
_cell.length_a   1.000
_cell.length_b   1.000
_cell.length_c   1.000
_cell.angle_alpha   90.00
_cell.angle_beta   90.00
_cell.angle_gamma   90.00
#
_symmetry.space_group_name_H-M   'P 1'
#
loop_
_entity.id
_entity.type
_entity.pdbx_description
1 polymer ?
#
loop_
_entity_poly.entity_id
_entity_poly.type
_entity_poly.pdbx_seq_one_letter_code
_entity_poly.pdbx_strand_id
1 'polypeptide(L)'
;MDDWRERIRSYYRGETHCHAGASRLYSSMLGKTSPEGTHPLQVLAKYFQLLGMEFMAVTEHASDPGNPEVLHENSPIFKAIFRQKEVIEKMNSRSASGFRIFAGIETSIFFNTDDKPALDVPDRVLASLDYVIASRHKIKDKGRPSRIGKSLCYAASNPYVHALGHPSRHIEFYRHDWRFFKKFWPSGDRRAQYLERLEAAGDEESMRKIIGKTEASSDDLLILLDMRYEFDRLRERYWEEWEKIFRRLEETGRVFEVNLNSFEPKGEFHLDLLTLASRFDLKYSISFDFHTLGQMSGWSAKRLTARDFGVRLPSHRELPLRKLLDLIDLFEKLEISPDRVINSSLERFRYHIKNLRP
;
A
#
# COMPACT_ATOMS: atom_id res chain seq x y z
N MET A 1 -1.26 -25.74 -20.62
CA MET A 1 -0.60 -24.50 -21.08
C MET A 1 -0.29 -23.73 -19.81
N ASP A 2 0.74 -24.18 -19.08
CA ASP A 2 1.03 -23.74 -17.72
C ASP A 2 1.99 -22.56 -17.75
N ASP A 3 1.61 -21.44 -18.36
CA ASP A 3 2.46 -20.25 -18.31
C ASP A 3 2.04 -19.38 -17.12
N TRP A 4 2.70 -19.57 -15.97
CA TRP A 4 2.57 -18.69 -14.82
C TRP A 4 2.80 -17.21 -15.20
N ARG A 5 3.49 -16.93 -16.32
CA ARG A 5 3.63 -15.56 -16.87
C ARG A 5 2.32 -15.05 -17.45
N GLU A 6 1.53 -15.88 -18.11
CA GLU A 6 0.19 -15.51 -18.58
C GLU A 6 -0.75 -15.23 -17.40
N ARG A 7 -0.66 -16.03 -16.33
CA ARG A 7 -1.38 -15.77 -15.07
C ARG A 7 -0.95 -14.43 -14.45
N ILE A 8 0.34 -14.17 -14.35
CA ILE A 8 0.82 -12.85 -13.89
C ILE A 8 0.29 -11.73 -14.77
N ARG A 9 0.38 -11.90 -16.09
CA ARG A 9 -0.05 -10.94 -17.10
C ARG A 9 -1.56 -10.75 -17.16
N SER A 10 -2.38 -11.61 -16.55
CA SER A 10 -3.81 -11.36 -16.43
C SER A 10 -4.10 -10.38 -15.30
N TYR A 11 -3.25 -10.29 -14.26
CA TYR A 11 -3.45 -9.40 -13.11
C TYR A 11 -2.55 -8.15 -13.12
N TYR A 12 -1.37 -8.21 -13.75
CA TYR A 12 -0.33 -7.19 -13.63
C TYR A 12 0.28 -6.85 -15.00
N ARG A 13 -0.25 -5.78 -15.61
CA ARG A 13 0.16 -5.26 -16.94
C ARG A 13 0.70 -3.84 -16.91
N GLY A 14 0.71 -3.20 -15.75
CA GLY A 14 1.38 -1.93 -15.56
C GLY A 14 1.67 -1.68 -14.09
N GLU A 15 2.69 -0.86 -13.84
CA GLU A 15 3.01 -0.37 -12.50
C GLU A 15 2.19 0.90 -12.22
N THR A 16 1.51 0.97 -11.08
CA THR A 16 0.67 2.12 -10.70
C THR A 16 1.33 3.02 -9.66
N HIS A 17 2.41 2.55 -9.03
CA HIS A 17 3.11 3.27 -7.97
C HIS A 17 4.62 3.22 -8.24
N CYS A 18 5.18 4.30 -8.75
CA CYS A 18 6.60 4.37 -9.13
C CYS A 18 7.16 5.77 -8.94
N HIS A 19 8.37 5.85 -8.40
CA HIS A 19 9.10 7.08 -8.13
C HIS A 19 10.28 7.22 -9.09
N ALA A 20 10.35 8.34 -9.81
CA ALA A 20 11.44 8.62 -10.73
C ALA A 20 12.51 9.51 -10.06
N GLY A 21 13.59 9.79 -10.79
CA GLY A 21 14.71 10.62 -10.33
C GLY A 21 14.32 12.02 -9.85
N ALA A 22 13.10 12.49 -10.14
CA ALA A 22 12.61 13.75 -9.64
C ALA A 22 12.38 13.73 -8.12
N SER A 23 12.06 12.57 -7.50
CA SER A 23 12.06 12.40 -6.04
C SER A 23 13.38 12.84 -5.39
N ARG A 24 14.52 12.66 -6.09
CA ARG A 24 15.84 13.10 -5.61
C ARG A 24 16.04 14.62 -5.71
N LEU A 25 15.49 15.25 -6.75
CA LEU A 25 15.43 16.70 -6.88
C LEU A 25 14.49 17.31 -5.83
N TYR A 26 13.35 16.70 -5.56
CA TYR A 26 12.40 17.14 -4.53
C TYR A 26 12.97 16.98 -3.12
N SER A 27 13.57 15.83 -2.82
CA SER A 27 14.29 15.61 -1.56
C SER A 27 15.43 16.62 -1.38
N SER A 28 16.20 16.90 -2.44
CA SER A 28 17.27 17.90 -2.42
C SER A 28 16.73 19.34 -2.20
N MET A 29 15.63 19.71 -2.87
CA MET A 29 14.94 20.98 -2.65
C MET A 29 14.38 21.10 -1.21
N LEU A 30 14.03 19.98 -0.59
CA LEU A 30 13.62 19.86 0.81
C LEU A 30 14.81 19.73 1.78
N GLY A 31 16.06 19.92 1.32
CA GLY A 31 17.26 19.89 2.15
C GLY A 31 17.69 18.50 2.62
N LYS A 32 17.24 17.43 1.95
CA LYS A 32 17.54 16.04 2.32
C LYS A 32 18.35 15.30 1.25
N THR A 33 19.28 14.48 1.70
CA THR A 33 19.86 13.39 0.92
C THR A 33 18.88 12.21 0.93
N SER A 34 18.12 11.99 -0.16
CA SER A 34 17.42 10.70 -0.30
C SER A 34 18.47 9.63 -0.62
N PRO A 35 18.60 8.57 0.20
CA PRO A 35 19.46 7.43 -0.11
C PRO A 35 18.90 6.53 -1.23
N GLU A 36 17.73 6.84 -1.79
CA GLU A 36 17.03 5.95 -2.72
C GLU A 36 17.54 6.10 -4.16
N GLY A 37 17.85 4.96 -4.77
CA GLY A 37 18.40 4.83 -6.11
C GLY A 37 17.37 5.07 -7.22
N THR A 38 16.76 6.26 -7.24
CA THR A 38 15.79 6.64 -8.28
C THR A 38 16.48 6.85 -9.62
N HIS A 39 15.78 6.49 -10.71
CA HIS A 39 16.31 6.52 -12.07
C HIS A 39 15.60 7.57 -12.94
N PRO A 40 16.25 8.12 -13.98
CA PRO A 40 15.59 9.01 -14.92
C PRO A 40 14.33 8.37 -15.52
N LEU A 41 13.29 9.18 -15.75
CA LEU A 41 12.00 8.73 -16.28
C LEU A 41 12.13 7.85 -17.54
N GLN A 42 13.02 8.23 -18.47
CA GLN A 42 13.25 7.50 -19.72
C GLN A 42 13.83 6.09 -19.46
N VAL A 43 14.66 5.95 -18.44
CA VAL A 43 15.24 4.65 -18.05
C VAL A 43 14.15 3.75 -17.48
N LEU A 44 13.29 4.27 -16.61
CA LEU A 44 12.16 3.53 -16.05
C LEU A 44 11.15 3.11 -17.12
N ALA A 45 10.76 4.04 -18.00
CA ALA A 45 9.87 3.75 -19.11
C ALA A 45 10.44 2.66 -20.02
N LYS A 46 11.73 2.73 -20.37
CA LYS A 46 12.39 1.70 -21.18
C LYS A 46 12.45 0.36 -20.44
N TYR A 47 12.68 0.39 -19.12
CA TYR A 47 12.70 -0.81 -18.30
C TYR A 47 11.34 -1.53 -18.33
N PHE A 48 10.25 -0.86 -17.97
CA PHE A 48 8.91 -1.45 -17.97
C PHE A 48 8.48 -1.94 -19.36
N GLN A 49 8.86 -1.24 -20.43
CA GLN A 49 8.69 -1.72 -21.80
C GLN A 49 9.41 -3.05 -22.05
N LEU A 50 10.66 -3.20 -21.59
CA LEU A 50 11.41 -4.45 -21.73
C LEU A 50 10.83 -5.59 -20.89
N LEU A 51 10.10 -5.27 -19.81
CA LEU A 51 9.35 -6.24 -19.02
C LEU A 51 8.04 -6.69 -19.70
N GLY A 52 7.65 -6.02 -20.80
CA GLY A 52 6.39 -6.27 -21.51
C GLY A 52 5.16 -5.66 -20.83
N MET A 53 5.36 -4.64 -19.99
CA MET A 53 4.25 -3.86 -19.43
C MET A 53 3.63 -2.95 -20.48
N GLU A 54 2.35 -2.64 -20.33
CA GLU A 54 1.60 -1.74 -21.19
C GLU A 54 1.69 -0.29 -20.72
N PHE A 55 1.94 -0.07 -19.43
CA PHE A 55 2.06 1.28 -18.88
C PHE A 55 2.82 1.36 -17.55
N MET A 56 3.11 2.59 -17.14
CA MET A 56 3.50 2.94 -15.78
C MET A 56 2.83 4.26 -15.35
N ALA A 57 2.54 4.42 -14.07
CA ALA A 57 2.24 5.72 -13.47
C ALA A 57 3.42 6.18 -12.61
N VAL A 58 3.83 7.44 -12.77
CA VAL A 58 4.88 8.07 -11.96
C VAL A 58 4.19 8.89 -10.87
N THR A 59 4.43 8.56 -9.61
CA THR A 59 3.68 9.06 -8.45
C THR A 59 4.63 9.63 -7.42
N GLU A 60 5.23 10.78 -7.71
CA GLU A 60 6.21 11.42 -6.84
C GLU A 60 5.59 11.89 -5.51
N HIS A 61 6.38 11.99 -4.44
CA HIS A 61 5.94 12.64 -3.21
C HIS A 61 5.90 14.16 -3.39
N ALA A 62 4.88 14.80 -2.81
CA ALA A 62 4.75 16.25 -2.84
C ALA A 62 5.53 16.96 -1.73
N SER A 63 5.55 16.39 -0.53
CA SER A 63 6.25 16.91 0.64
C SER A 63 7.11 15.80 1.27
N ASP A 64 7.83 16.10 2.36
CA ASP A 64 8.56 15.08 3.11
C ASP A 64 7.60 14.02 3.67
N PRO A 65 7.66 12.76 3.22
CA PRO A 65 6.80 11.69 3.76
C PRO A 65 6.95 11.53 5.27
N GLY A 66 8.14 11.90 5.79
CA GLY A 66 8.44 11.84 7.21
C GLY A 66 7.90 13.00 8.05
N ASN A 67 7.50 14.11 7.44
CA ASN A 67 6.94 15.27 8.13
C ASN A 67 6.12 16.10 7.12
N PRO A 68 4.98 15.57 6.66
CA PRO A 68 4.20 16.20 5.62
C PRO A 68 3.57 17.50 6.11
N GLU A 69 3.41 18.45 5.19
CA GLU A 69 2.74 19.73 5.41
C GLU A 69 1.92 20.10 4.18
N VAL A 70 0.86 20.89 4.36
CA VAL A 70 0.07 21.37 3.22
C VAL A 70 0.89 22.38 2.43
N LEU A 71 1.17 22.07 1.17
CA LEU A 71 1.90 22.97 0.29
C LEU A 71 0.97 23.96 -0.41
N HIS A 72 1.47 25.17 -0.66
CA HIS A 72 0.76 26.14 -1.48
C HIS A 72 0.77 25.74 -2.96
N GLU A 73 -0.30 26.01 -3.70
CA GLU A 73 -0.43 25.68 -5.14
C GLU A 73 0.72 26.20 -6.03
N ASN A 74 1.42 27.25 -5.58
CA ASN A 74 2.54 27.88 -6.30
C ASN A 74 3.91 27.33 -5.88
N SER A 75 3.94 26.28 -5.06
CA SER A 75 5.17 25.62 -4.61
C SER A 75 6.07 25.23 -5.80
N PRO A 76 7.40 25.44 -5.71
CA PRO A 76 8.34 24.98 -6.73
C PRO A 76 8.20 23.50 -7.08
N ILE A 77 7.76 22.67 -6.12
CA ILE A 77 7.54 21.24 -6.29
C ILE A 77 6.44 20.99 -7.34
N PHE A 78 5.29 21.67 -7.23
CA PHE A 78 4.20 21.52 -8.19
C PHE A 78 4.58 22.01 -9.60
N LYS A 79 5.37 23.09 -9.69
CA LYS A 79 5.93 23.54 -10.99
C LYS A 79 6.78 22.46 -11.64
N ALA A 80 7.58 21.74 -10.86
CA ALA A 80 8.41 20.67 -11.37
C ALA A 80 7.62 19.40 -11.70
N ILE A 81 6.57 19.06 -10.93
CA ILE A 81 5.63 17.98 -11.27
C ILE A 81 4.91 18.29 -12.60
N PHE A 82 4.44 19.52 -12.82
CA PHE A 82 3.81 19.89 -14.09
C PHE A 82 4.81 19.86 -15.26
N ARG A 83 6.08 20.24 -15.06
CA ARG A 83 7.13 20.03 -16.08
C ARG A 83 7.35 18.55 -16.37
N GLN A 84 7.32 17.68 -15.36
CA GLN A 84 7.40 16.23 -15.57
C GLN A 84 6.20 15.72 -16.38
N LYS A 85 4.99 16.22 -16.10
CA LYS A 85 3.79 15.93 -16.89
C LYS A 85 3.95 16.33 -18.36
N GLU A 86 4.44 17.53 -18.67
CA GLU A 86 4.71 17.94 -20.05
C GLU A 86 5.74 17.03 -20.76
N VAL A 87 6.76 16.56 -20.03
CA VAL A 87 7.74 15.60 -20.55
C VAL A 87 7.06 14.26 -20.84
N ILE A 88 6.19 13.78 -19.95
CA ILE A 88 5.40 12.57 -20.11
C ILE A 88 4.50 12.67 -21.35
N GLU A 89 3.82 13.79 -21.55
CA GLU A 89 2.97 14.05 -22.73
C GLU A 89 3.79 14.00 -24.03
N LYS A 90 4.97 14.62 -24.05
CA LYS A 90 5.91 14.57 -25.19
C LYS A 90 6.44 13.15 -25.44
N MET A 91 6.67 12.36 -24.40
CA MET A 91 7.10 10.96 -24.53
C MET A 91 5.96 10.08 -25.07
N ASN A 92 4.74 10.26 -24.55
CA ASN A 92 3.57 9.53 -24.99
C ASN A 92 3.22 9.81 -26.46
N SER A 93 3.32 11.07 -26.92
CA SER A 93 3.03 11.43 -28.31
C SER A 93 4.04 10.86 -29.31
N ARG A 94 5.28 10.60 -28.87
CA ARG A 94 6.34 9.97 -29.67
C ARG A 94 6.36 8.44 -29.55
N SER A 95 5.54 7.86 -28.66
CA SER A 95 5.58 6.43 -28.34
C SER A 95 4.85 5.60 -29.40
N ALA A 96 5.63 4.94 -30.26
CA ALA A 96 5.12 3.98 -31.26
C ALA A 96 4.82 2.58 -30.69
N SER A 97 5.29 2.26 -29.48
CA SER A 97 5.18 0.91 -28.88
C SER A 97 3.83 0.63 -28.21
N GLY A 98 2.91 1.61 -28.18
CA GLY A 98 1.67 1.51 -27.41
C GLY A 98 1.84 1.71 -25.90
N PHE A 99 3.06 1.65 -25.37
CA PHE A 99 3.35 1.91 -23.95
C PHE A 99 2.95 3.32 -23.56
N ARG A 100 2.37 3.49 -22.37
CA ARG A 100 1.91 4.77 -21.86
C ARG A 100 2.46 5.09 -20.47
N ILE A 101 2.75 6.35 -20.25
CA ILE A 101 3.19 6.87 -18.96
C ILE A 101 2.09 7.81 -18.46
N PHE A 102 1.72 7.70 -17.18
CA PHE A 102 0.75 8.59 -16.55
C PHE A 102 1.45 9.46 -15.51
N ALA A 103 1.16 10.76 -15.53
CA ALA A 103 1.71 11.73 -14.59
C ALA A 103 0.83 11.77 -13.33
N GLY A 104 1.32 11.22 -12.23
CA GLY A 104 0.60 11.17 -10.97
C GLY A 104 1.37 11.75 -9.80
N ILE A 105 0.82 11.52 -8.60
CA ILE A 105 1.41 11.93 -7.34
C ILE A 105 1.02 10.96 -6.24
N GLU A 106 1.91 10.78 -5.27
CA GLU A 106 1.60 10.16 -4.00
C GLU A 106 1.49 11.26 -2.93
N THR A 107 0.25 11.64 -2.61
CA THR A 107 -0.04 12.64 -1.58
C THR A 107 -0.04 12.00 -0.20
N SER A 108 0.57 12.67 0.78
CA SER A 108 0.62 12.22 2.16
C SER A 108 -0.69 12.53 2.89
N ILE A 109 -1.23 11.53 3.58
CA ILE A 109 -2.33 11.67 4.53
C ILE A 109 -1.75 11.90 5.92
N PHE A 110 -2.12 13.00 6.57
CA PHE A 110 -1.69 13.30 7.93
C PHE A 110 -2.76 14.04 8.72
N PHE A 111 -2.54 14.21 10.03
CA PHE A 111 -3.36 15.08 10.86
C PHE A 111 -2.67 16.43 11.00
N ASN A 112 -3.35 17.51 10.61
CA ASN A 112 -2.82 18.87 10.71
C ASN A 112 -2.78 19.37 12.17
N THR A 113 -2.38 20.62 12.36
CA THR A 113 -2.25 21.27 13.69
C THR A 113 -3.57 21.32 14.47
N ASP A 114 -4.71 21.27 13.80
CA ASP A 114 -6.05 21.28 14.40
C ASP A 114 -6.60 19.85 14.62
N ASP A 115 -5.74 18.83 14.50
CA ASP A 115 -6.08 17.42 14.61
C ASP A 115 -7.17 16.94 13.62
N LYS A 116 -7.15 17.49 12.40
CA LYS A 116 -8.01 17.08 11.28
C LYS A 116 -7.20 16.35 10.21
N PRO A 117 -7.74 15.28 9.59
CA PRO A 117 -7.08 14.64 8.46
C PRO A 117 -6.95 15.63 7.29
N ALA A 118 -5.80 15.65 6.65
CA ALA A 118 -5.44 16.52 5.55
C ALA A 118 -4.57 15.79 4.52
N LEU A 119 -4.50 16.35 3.32
CA LEU A 119 -3.57 15.98 2.25
C LEU A 119 -2.51 17.07 2.11
N ASP A 120 -1.27 16.70 1.80
CA ASP A 120 -0.19 17.67 1.56
C ASP A 120 -0.31 18.43 0.23
N VAL A 121 -1.22 17.97 -0.65
CA VAL A 121 -1.44 18.54 -1.97
C VAL A 121 -2.84 19.17 -2.08
N PRO A 122 -2.95 20.44 -2.53
CA PRO A 122 -4.25 21.06 -2.78
C PRO A 122 -5.03 20.38 -3.90
N ASP A 123 -6.35 20.32 -3.75
CA ASP A 123 -7.29 19.73 -4.71
C ASP A 123 -7.10 20.21 -6.16
N ARG A 124 -6.82 21.50 -6.38
CA ARG A 124 -6.56 22.04 -7.72
C ARG A 124 -5.37 21.39 -8.42
N VAL A 125 -4.33 21.06 -7.66
CA VAL A 125 -3.14 20.36 -8.16
C VAL A 125 -3.50 18.89 -8.41
N LEU A 126 -4.20 18.24 -7.47
CA LEU A 126 -4.66 16.85 -7.64
C LEU A 126 -5.52 16.67 -8.90
N ALA A 127 -6.46 17.59 -9.15
CA ALA A 127 -7.32 17.61 -10.33
C ALA A 127 -6.55 17.70 -11.66
N SER A 128 -5.34 18.26 -11.62
CA SER A 128 -4.50 18.50 -12.80
C SER A 128 -3.62 17.29 -13.17
N LEU A 129 -3.63 16.22 -12.39
CA LEU A 129 -2.80 15.02 -12.59
C LEU A 129 -3.61 13.86 -13.16
N ASP A 130 -2.93 12.88 -13.75
CA ASP A 130 -3.55 11.72 -14.38
C ASP A 130 -4.07 10.71 -13.34
N TYR A 131 -3.28 10.50 -12.28
CA TYR A 131 -3.51 9.49 -11.24
C TYR A 131 -3.02 9.99 -9.88
N VAL A 132 -3.77 9.72 -8.81
CA VAL A 132 -3.47 10.22 -7.45
C VAL A 132 -3.58 9.06 -6.47
N ILE A 133 -2.48 8.79 -5.79
CA ILE A 133 -2.40 7.87 -4.67
C ILE A 133 -2.38 8.70 -3.39
N ALA A 134 -3.17 8.33 -2.38
CA ALA A 134 -3.09 8.93 -1.05
C ALA A 134 -2.60 7.91 -0.03
N SER A 135 -1.51 8.24 0.67
CA SER A 135 -0.74 7.28 1.47
C SER A 135 -0.45 7.77 2.88
N ARG A 136 -0.38 6.85 3.84
CA ARG A 136 0.14 7.12 5.20
C ARG A 136 1.59 6.66 5.29
N HIS A 137 2.53 7.59 5.37
CA HIS A 137 3.96 7.26 5.44
C HIS A 137 4.47 7.03 6.86
N LYS A 138 4.24 7.99 7.77
CA LYS A 138 4.54 7.85 9.21
C LYS A 138 3.28 7.72 10.03
N ILE A 139 3.17 6.62 10.78
CA ILE A 139 2.03 6.35 11.64
C ILE A 139 2.43 6.64 13.09
N LYS A 140 2.23 7.88 13.54
CA LYS A 140 2.32 8.23 14.97
C LYS A 140 1.16 7.62 15.78
N ASP A 141 0.10 7.19 15.09
CA ASP A 141 -1.17 6.73 15.64
C ASP A 141 -1.35 5.19 15.64
N LYS A 142 -0.29 4.38 15.66
CA LYS A 142 -0.41 2.90 15.53
C LYS A 142 -1.31 2.27 16.60
N GLY A 143 -1.35 2.85 17.80
CA GLY A 143 -2.24 2.44 18.89
C GLY A 143 -3.63 3.09 18.86
N ARG A 144 -4.00 3.78 17.77
CA ARG A 144 -5.29 4.50 17.65
C ARG A 144 -6.00 4.12 16.35
N PRO A 145 -6.61 2.92 16.28
CA PRO A 145 -7.25 2.40 15.07
C PRO A 145 -8.27 3.37 14.46
N SER A 146 -9.06 4.04 15.29
CA SER A 146 -10.05 5.03 14.83
C SER A 146 -9.46 6.22 14.08
N ARG A 147 -8.23 6.65 14.43
CA ARG A 147 -7.54 7.74 13.71
C ARG A 147 -7.02 7.26 12.36
N ILE A 148 -6.56 6.01 12.31
CA ILE A 148 -6.18 5.35 11.06
C ILE A 148 -7.40 5.28 10.13
N GLY A 149 -8.50 4.68 10.60
CA GLY A 149 -9.77 4.59 9.87
C GLY A 149 -10.26 5.95 9.38
N LYS A 150 -10.36 6.94 10.28
CA LYS A 150 -10.77 8.31 9.94
C LYS A 150 -9.94 8.92 8.81
N SER A 151 -8.62 8.75 8.85
CA SER A 151 -7.71 9.33 7.84
C SER A 151 -7.80 8.65 6.48
N LEU A 152 -7.94 7.32 6.45
CA LEU A 152 -8.08 6.55 5.21
C LEU A 152 -9.46 6.80 4.58
N CYS A 153 -10.53 6.85 5.37
CA CYS A 153 -11.85 7.22 4.90
C CYS A 153 -11.90 8.66 4.37
N TYR A 154 -11.17 9.60 4.99
CA TYR A 154 -11.04 10.97 4.49
C TYR A 154 -10.43 11.00 3.09
N ALA A 155 -9.30 10.32 2.89
CA ALA A 155 -8.64 10.24 1.59
C ALA A 155 -9.51 9.53 0.53
N ALA A 156 -10.15 8.42 0.90
CA ALA A 156 -11.07 7.70 0.02
C ALA A 156 -12.31 8.53 -0.38
N SER A 157 -12.69 9.52 0.43
CA SER A 157 -13.80 10.43 0.13
C SER A 157 -13.41 11.61 -0.76
N ASN A 158 -12.12 11.88 -0.98
CA ASN A 158 -11.68 13.00 -1.81
C ASN A 158 -11.93 12.67 -3.30
N PRO A 159 -12.61 13.54 -4.08
CA PRO A 159 -12.95 13.29 -5.50
C PRO A 159 -11.75 13.20 -6.44
N TYR A 160 -10.58 13.68 -6.03
CA TYR A 160 -9.37 13.66 -6.85
C TYR A 160 -8.43 12.49 -6.50
N VAL A 161 -8.71 11.75 -5.41
CA VAL A 161 -7.95 10.56 -5.02
C VAL A 161 -8.50 9.35 -5.76
N HIS A 162 -7.61 8.58 -6.39
CA HIS A 162 -7.97 7.38 -7.15
C HIS A 162 -7.71 6.10 -6.34
N ALA A 163 -6.64 6.08 -5.55
CA ALA A 163 -6.23 4.92 -4.75
C ALA A 163 -5.76 5.31 -3.35
N LEU A 164 -6.01 4.45 -2.38
CA LEU A 164 -5.27 4.45 -1.12
C LEU A 164 -3.98 3.66 -1.32
N GLY A 165 -2.83 4.33 -1.16
CA GLY A 165 -1.51 3.71 -1.26
C GLY A 165 -1.15 2.98 0.01
N HIS A 166 -0.67 1.75 -0.17
CA HIS A 166 -0.22 0.79 0.85
C HIS A 166 -0.95 0.94 2.19
N PRO A 167 -2.30 0.89 2.22
CA PRO A 167 -3.11 1.27 3.37
C PRO A 167 -2.88 0.38 4.60
N SER A 168 -2.30 -0.81 4.42
CA SER A 168 -1.93 -1.74 5.49
C SER A 168 -0.49 -1.57 5.99
N ARG A 169 0.35 -0.78 5.31
CA ARG A 169 1.77 -0.61 5.65
C ARG A 169 1.91 -0.07 7.07
N HIS A 170 2.70 -0.77 7.88
CA HIS A 170 2.94 -0.43 9.28
C HIS A 170 1.70 -0.40 10.18
N ILE A 171 0.58 -0.97 9.70
CA ILE A 171 -0.70 -1.13 10.40
C ILE A 171 -0.92 -2.63 10.53
N GLU A 172 -0.38 -3.21 11.60
CA GLU A 172 -0.43 -4.65 11.81
C GLU A 172 -1.03 -4.92 13.19
N PHE A 173 -2.16 -5.64 13.18
CA PHE A 173 -2.68 -6.35 14.33
C PHE A 173 -2.47 -7.84 14.03
N TYR A 174 -1.49 -8.49 14.66
CA TYR A 174 -1.38 -9.94 14.52
C TYR A 174 -2.35 -10.63 15.46
N ARG A 175 -2.91 -11.75 15.00
CA ARG A 175 -3.62 -12.68 15.86
C ARG A 175 -2.69 -13.01 17.03
N HIS A 176 -3.12 -12.59 18.22
CA HIS A 176 -2.39 -12.82 19.46
C HIS A 176 -1.06 -12.04 19.61
N ASP A 177 -1.02 -10.74 19.29
CA ASP A 177 0.17 -9.91 19.47
C ASP A 177 0.26 -9.24 20.85
N TRP A 178 1.12 -9.80 21.71
CA TRP A 178 1.43 -9.23 23.02
C TRP A 178 2.09 -7.84 22.95
N ARG A 179 3.05 -7.65 22.04
CA ARG A 179 3.81 -6.39 21.93
C ARG A 179 2.92 -5.26 21.46
N PHE A 180 1.97 -5.56 20.57
CA PHE A 180 0.96 -4.62 20.13
C PHE A 180 0.00 -4.27 21.28
N PHE A 181 -0.51 -5.28 21.99
CA PHE A 181 -1.46 -5.09 23.08
C PHE A 181 -0.94 -4.11 24.15
N LYS A 182 0.34 -4.23 24.54
CA LYS A 182 0.97 -3.32 25.51
C LYS A 182 0.97 -1.84 25.10
N LYS A 183 0.91 -1.51 23.81
CA LYS A 183 1.02 -0.13 23.31
C LYS A 183 -0.27 0.69 23.48
N PHE A 184 -1.37 0.08 23.91
CA PHE A 184 -2.65 0.77 24.07
C PHE A 184 -2.72 1.67 25.30
N TRP A 185 -1.91 1.36 26.32
CA TRP A 185 -1.96 2.07 27.58
C TRP A 185 -0.69 2.87 27.82
N PRO A 186 -0.80 4.13 28.28
CA PRO A 186 0.36 4.94 28.60
C PRO A 186 1.08 4.38 29.84
N SER A 187 2.37 4.72 29.96
CA SER A 187 3.16 4.42 31.15
C SER A 187 2.46 4.97 32.41
N GLY A 188 2.23 4.10 33.39
CA GLY A 188 1.50 4.43 34.63
C GLY A 188 0.05 3.95 34.69
N ASP A 189 -0.56 3.51 33.59
CA ASP A 189 -1.86 2.81 33.63
C ASP A 189 -1.71 1.48 34.40
N ARG A 190 -2.67 1.17 35.28
CA ARG A 190 -2.65 -0.07 36.08
C ARG A 190 -2.56 -1.33 35.22
N ARG A 191 -3.14 -1.30 34.02
CA ARG A 191 -3.09 -2.39 33.04
C ARG A 191 -1.68 -2.52 32.48
N ALA A 192 -1.06 -1.42 32.05
CA ALA A 192 0.33 -1.43 31.60
C ALA A 192 1.28 -2.01 32.67
N GLN A 193 1.14 -1.58 33.92
CA GLN A 193 1.92 -2.10 35.06
C GLN A 193 1.70 -3.60 35.33
N TYR A 194 0.50 -4.12 35.04
CA TYR A 194 0.21 -5.54 35.18
C TYR A 194 0.88 -6.34 34.06
N LEU A 195 0.78 -5.88 32.80
CA LEU A 195 1.44 -6.53 31.66
C LEU A 195 2.97 -6.55 31.83
N GLU A 196 3.57 -5.44 32.31
CA GLU A 196 5.00 -5.36 32.61
C GLU A 196 5.43 -6.35 33.72
N ARG A 197 4.59 -6.55 34.74
CA ARG A 197 4.86 -7.53 35.81
C ARG A 197 4.83 -8.97 35.31
N LEU A 198 3.89 -9.32 34.43
CA LEU A 198 3.85 -10.64 33.81
C LEU A 198 5.12 -10.93 32.99
N GLU A 199 5.59 -9.95 32.23
CA GLU A 199 6.86 -10.07 31.49
C GLU A 199 8.06 -10.21 32.43
N ALA A 200 8.16 -9.37 33.46
CA ALA A 200 9.26 -9.43 34.41
C ALA A 200 9.30 -10.77 35.18
N ALA A 201 8.13 -11.38 35.41
CA ALA A 201 8.00 -12.69 36.03
C ALA A 201 8.20 -13.86 35.06
N GLY A 202 8.22 -13.62 33.74
CA GLY A 202 8.28 -14.67 32.73
C GLY A 202 7.01 -15.54 32.67
N ASP A 203 5.85 -15.00 33.05
CA ASP A 203 4.58 -15.72 33.09
C ASP A 203 3.97 -15.89 31.67
N GLU A 204 4.55 -16.81 30.91
CA GLU A 204 4.11 -17.09 29.54
C GLU A 204 2.68 -17.62 29.46
N GLU A 205 2.21 -18.35 30.47
CA GLU A 205 0.87 -18.90 30.48
C GLU A 205 -0.18 -17.78 30.51
N SER A 206 -0.07 -16.86 31.47
CA SER A 206 -0.97 -15.72 31.58
C SER A 206 -0.89 -14.83 30.34
N MET A 207 0.32 -14.56 29.84
CA MET A 207 0.50 -13.77 28.61
C MET A 207 -0.24 -14.41 27.44
N ARG A 208 -0.11 -15.72 27.24
CA ARG A 208 -0.78 -16.48 26.17
C ARG A 208 -2.30 -16.51 26.33
N LYS A 209 -2.81 -16.63 27.55
CA LYS A 209 -4.25 -16.56 27.84
C LYS A 209 -4.82 -15.18 27.48
N ILE A 210 -4.14 -14.10 27.88
CA ILE A 210 -4.56 -12.71 27.60
C ILE A 210 -4.67 -12.43 26.10
N ILE A 211 -3.67 -12.83 25.32
CA ILE A 211 -3.68 -12.64 23.86
C ILE A 211 -4.50 -13.71 23.12
N GLY A 212 -5.03 -14.69 23.84
CA GLY A 212 -5.87 -15.76 23.31
C GLY A 212 -5.16 -16.84 22.50
N LYS A 213 -3.87 -17.06 22.72
CA LYS A 213 -3.17 -18.27 22.23
C LYS A 213 -3.54 -19.52 23.02
N THR A 214 -4.04 -19.35 24.23
CA THR A 214 -4.51 -20.41 25.12
C THR A 214 -5.88 -19.98 25.67
N GLU A 215 -6.75 -20.95 25.95
CA GLU A 215 -8.03 -20.67 26.60
C GLU A 215 -7.82 -20.19 28.04
N ALA A 216 -8.58 -19.18 28.43
CA ALA A 216 -8.68 -18.75 29.82
C ALA A 216 -9.84 -19.52 30.49
N SER A 217 -9.67 -19.87 31.75
CA SER A 217 -10.66 -20.56 32.58
C SER A 217 -11.37 -19.56 33.50
N SER A 218 -12.58 -19.88 33.95
CA SER A 218 -13.28 -19.12 35.00
C SER A 218 -12.51 -19.05 36.32
N ASP A 219 -11.56 -19.96 36.53
CA ASP A 219 -10.72 -20.02 37.72
C ASP A 219 -9.49 -19.09 37.64
N ASP A 220 -9.22 -18.49 36.46
CA ASP A 220 -8.13 -17.54 36.30
C ASP A 220 -8.41 -16.23 37.06
N LEU A 221 -7.34 -15.51 37.42
CA LEU A 221 -7.44 -14.24 38.13
C LEU A 221 -8.34 -13.24 37.37
N LEU A 222 -9.21 -12.53 38.08
CA LEU A 222 -10.14 -11.56 37.48
C LEU A 222 -9.43 -10.53 36.59
N ILE A 223 -8.25 -10.04 37.02
CA ILE A 223 -7.45 -9.10 36.22
C ILE A 223 -6.95 -9.70 34.89
N LEU A 224 -6.67 -11.01 34.84
CA LEU A 224 -6.30 -11.71 33.62
C LEU A 224 -7.50 -11.79 32.67
N LEU A 225 -8.67 -12.16 33.19
CA LEU A 225 -9.91 -12.22 32.42
C LEU A 225 -10.30 -10.84 31.87
N ASP A 226 -10.16 -9.79 32.67
CA ASP A 226 -10.35 -8.40 32.24
C ASP A 226 -9.37 -8.03 31.10
N MET A 227 -8.10 -8.43 31.20
CA MET A 227 -7.11 -8.16 30.14
C MET A 227 -7.41 -8.94 28.88
N ARG A 228 -7.88 -10.19 28.99
CA ARG A 228 -8.33 -10.97 27.84
C ARG A 228 -9.53 -10.31 27.15
N TYR A 229 -10.52 -9.88 27.92
CA TYR A 229 -11.67 -9.14 27.38
C TYR A 229 -11.23 -7.87 26.66
N GLU A 230 -10.32 -7.09 27.25
CA GLU A 230 -9.79 -5.88 26.61
C GLU A 230 -9.02 -6.19 25.32
N PHE A 231 -8.27 -7.30 25.27
CA PHE A 231 -7.59 -7.75 24.04
C PHE A 231 -8.59 -8.05 22.93
N ASP A 232 -9.63 -8.85 23.22
CA ASP A 232 -10.67 -9.21 22.26
C ASP A 232 -11.41 -7.95 21.77
N ARG A 233 -11.79 -7.06 22.68
CA ARG A 233 -12.47 -5.79 22.37
C ARG A 233 -11.62 -4.88 21.46
N LEU A 234 -10.32 -4.75 21.75
CA LEU A 234 -9.41 -3.93 20.94
C LEU A 234 -9.18 -4.54 19.55
N ARG A 235 -9.07 -5.87 19.48
CA ARG A 235 -8.98 -6.61 18.21
C ARG A 235 -10.21 -6.37 17.35
N GLU A 236 -11.40 -6.53 17.91
CA GLU A 236 -12.67 -6.35 17.19
C GLU A 236 -12.78 -4.92 16.65
N ARG A 237 -12.55 -3.92 17.50
CA ARG A 237 -12.58 -2.51 17.11
C ARG A 237 -11.59 -2.18 15.98
N TYR A 238 -10.44 -2.84 15.95
CA TYR A 238 -9.48 -2.66 14.87
C TYR A 238 -10.03 -3.16 13.52
N TRP A 239 -10.66 -4.33 13.50
CA TRP A 239 -11.27 -4.88 12.28
C TRP A 239 -12.53 -4.10 11.85
N GLU A 240 -13.30 -3.56 12.80
CA GLU A 240 -14.40 -2.63 12.49
C GLU A 240 -13.93 -1.39 11.72
N GLU A 241 -12.74 -0.86 12.01
CA GLU A 241 -12.18 0.27 11.24
C GLU A 241 -11.83 -0.15 9.81
N TRP A 242 -11.33 -1.37 9.60
CA TRP A 242 -11.11 -1.92 8.26
C TRP A 242 -12.40 -2.09 7.47
N GLU A 243 -13.47 -2.57 8.10
CA GLU A 243 -14.79 -2.63 7.46
C GLU A 243 -15.29 -1.25 7.02
N LYS A 244 -15.10 -0.22 7.85
CA LYS A 244 -15.45 1.17 7.48
C LYS A 244 -14.64 1.66 6.28
N ILE A 245 -13.34 1.35 6.25
CA ILE A 245 -12.46 1.71 5.13
C ILE A 245 -12.93 1.00 3.85
N PHE A 246 -13.17 -0.31 3.90
CA PHE A 246 -13.61 -1.08 2.72
C PHE A 246 -14.97 -0.63 2.22
N ARG A 247 -15.93 -0.40 3.12
CA ARG A 247 -17.23 0.17 2.74
C ARG A 247 -17.07 1.52 2.05
N ARG A 248 -16.18 2.39 2.57
CA ARG A 248 -15.92 3.68 1.94
C ARG A 248 -15.26 3.53 0.57
N LEU A 249 -14.33 2.59 0.39
CA LEU A 249 -13.71 2.31 -0.90
C LEU A 249 -14.74 1.79 -1.92
N GLU A 250 -15.63 0.89 -1.51
CA GLU A 250 -16.74 0.41 -2.34
C GLU A 250 -17.69 1.55 -2.74
N GLU A 251 -18.17 2.33 -1.76
CA GLU A 251 -19.07 3.49 -1.97
C GLU A 251 -18.50 4.51 -2.96
N THR A 252 -17.19 4.71 -2.93
CA THR A 252 -16.50 5.75 -3.71
C THR A 252 -15.84 5.18 -4.97
N GLY A 253 -15.80 3.87 -5.14
CA GLY A 253 -15.05 3.19 -6.18
C GLY A 253 -13.53 3.41 -6.12
N ARG A 254 -12.98 3.90 -5.01
CA ARG A 254 -11.53 4.12 -4.84
C ARG A 254 -10.81 2.79 -4.69
N VAL A 255 -9.54 2.77 -5.07
CA VAL A 255 -8.76 1.54 -5.16
C VAL A 255 -8.05 1.23 -3.85
N PHE A 256 -8.06 -0.05 -3.48
CA PHE A 256 -7.20 -0.60 -2.44
C PHE A 256 -5.88 -1.06 -3.05
N GLU A 257 -4.76 -0.41 -2.71
CA GLU A 257 -3.44 -0.86 -3.17
C GLU A 257 -2.95 -2.10 -2.39
N VAL A 258 -2.57 -3.14 -3.12
CA VAL A 258 -1.79 -4.27 -2.63
C VAL A 258 -0.33 -4.08 -3.04
N ASN A 259 0.43 -3.47 -2.13
CA ASN A 259 1.83 -3.10 -2.33
C ASN A 259 2.77 -4.24 -1.92
N LEU A 260 3.40 -4.93 -2.87
CA LEU A 260 4.19 -6.14 -2.63
C LEU A 260 5.51 -5.93 -1.88
N ASN A 261 5.93 -4.68 -1.62
CA ASN A 261 7.06 -4.40 -0.72
C ASN A 261 6.66 -4.54 0.76
N SER A 262 5.42 -4.20 1.10
CA SER A 262 4.91 -4.26 2.48
C SER A 262 3.83 -5.32 2.70
N PHE A 263 3.23 -5.83 1.62
CA PHE A 263 2.21 -6.86 1.64
C PHE A 263 2.84 -8.24 1.49
N GLU A 264 2.48 -9.15 2.38
CA GLU A 264 3.00 -10.51 2.42
C GLU A 264 1.82 -11.49 2.26
N PRO A 265 1.57 -12.04 1.06
CA PRO A 265 0.37 -12.86 0.78
C PRO A 265 0.20 -14.08 1.69
N LYS A 266 1.32 -14.62 2.20
CA LYS A 266 1.34 -15.76 3.13
C LYS A 266 1.31 -15.34 4.60
N GLY A 267 1.39 -14.06 4.90
CA GLY A 267 1.30 -13.54 6.27
C GLY A 267 -0.14 -13.57 6.77
N GLU A 268 -0.35 -14.06 8.00
CA GLU A 268 -1.68 -14.21 8.60
C GLU A 268 -2.50 -12.92 8.58
N PHE A 269 -1.88 -11.78 8.92
CA PHE A 269 -2.55 -10.47 8.91
C PHE A 269 -3.10 -10.11 7.52
N HIS A 270 -2.29 -10.29 6.48
CA HIS A 270 -2.66 -9.95 5.11
C HIS A 270 -3.70 -10.90 4.52
N LEU A 271 -3.63 -12.18 4.88
CA LEU A 271 -4.66 -13.16 4.55
C LEU A 271 -6.01 -12.76 5.15
N ASP A 272 -6.03 -12.40 6.43
CA ASP A 272 -7.24 -11.95 7.12
C ASP A 272 -7.79 -10.66 6.54
N LEU A 273 -6.90 -9.71 6.24
CA LEU A 273 -7.25 -8.42 5.66
C LEU A 273 -7.92 -8.59 4.30
N LEU A 274 -7.36 -9.42 3.41
CA LEU A 274 -7.97 -9.69 2.10
C LEU A 274 -9.22 -10.56 2.21
N THR A 275 -9.30 -11.48 3.18
CA THR A 275 -10.52 -12.26 3.45
C THR A 275 -11.66 -11.37 3.91
N LEU A 276 -11.38 -10.33 4.70
CA LEU A 276 -12.36 -9.31 5.06
C LEU A 276 -12.71 -8.45 3.84
N ALA A 277 -11.70 -7.99 3.10
CA ALA A 277 -11.87 -7.14 1.93
C ALA A 277 -12.70 -7.81 0.81
N SER A 278 -12.59 -9.13 0.63
CA SER A 278 -13.30 -9.87 -0.42
C SER A 278 -14.83 -9.89 -0.23
N ARG A 279 -15.32 -9.51 0.96
CA ARG A 279 -16.75 -9.35 1.26
C ARG A 279 -17.37 -8.09 0.65
N PHE A 280 -16.54 -7.19 0.09
CA PHE A 280 -16.94 -5.93 -0.53
C PHE A 280 -16.56 -5.94 -2.03
N ASP A 281 -17.26 -5.20 -2.89
CA ASP A 281 -16.90 -4.99 -4.31
C ASP A 281 -15.82 -3.92 -4.47
N LEU A 282 -14.67 -4.15 -3.84
CA LEU A 282 -13.49 -3.32 -4.00
C LEU A 282 -12.85 -3.48 -5.38
N LYS A 283 -12.21 -2.40 -5.83
CA LYS A 283 -11.19 -2.44 -6.89
C LYS A 283 -9.80 -2.42 -6.25
N TYR A 284 -8.86 -3.11 -6.88
CA TYR A 284 -7.49 -3.30 -6.39
C TYR A 284 -6.47 -2.77 -7.38
N SER A 285 -5.33 -2.31 -6.88
CA SER A 285 -4.11 -2.18 -7.68
C SER A 285 -3.03 -3.07 -7.08
N ILE A 286 -2.22 -3.68 -7.92
CA ILE A 286 -1.01 -4.37 -7.47
C ILE A 286 0.17 -3.47 -7.79
N SER A 287 1.08 -3.26 -6.84
CA SER A 287 2.24 -2.39 -7.08
C SER A 287 3.48 -2.87 -6.34
N PHE A 288 4.64 -2.43 -6.81
CA PHE A 288 5.91 -2.61 -6.14
C PHE A 288 6.45 -1.32 -5.53
N ASP A 289 5.73 -0.20 -5.59
CA ASP A 289 6.19 1.09 -5.04
C ASP A 289 7.67 1.34 -5.44
N PHE A 290 7.81 1.44 -6.76
CA PHE A 290 9.07 1.16 -7.43
C PHE A 290 10.00 2.38 -7.37
N HIS A 291 11.11 2.23 -6.65
CA HIS A 291 12.15 3.23 -6.43
C HIS A 291 13.45 2.90 -7.18
N THR A 292 13.75 1.62 -7.42
CA THR A 292 15.03 1.16 -7.98
C THR A 292 14.85 -0.03 -8.93
N LEU A 293 15.71 -0.14 -9.95
CA LEU A 293 15.66 -1.25 -10.93
C LEU A 293 15.83 -2.66 -10.30
N GLY A 294 16.36 -2.74 -9.07
CA GLY A 294 16.57 -4.01 -8.36
C GLY A 294 15.31 -4.67 -7.81
N GLN A 295 14.23 -3.91 -7.61
CA GLN A 295 12.97 -4.40 -7.01
C GLN A 295 12.24 -5.44 -7.87
N MET A 296 12.53 -5.50 -9.17
CA MET A 296 12.05 -6.54 -10.09
C MET A 296 13.19 -7.43 -10.64
N SER A 297 14.27 -7.59 -9.87
CA SER A 297 15.33 -8.54 -10.20
C SER A 297 14.74 -9.96 -10.38
N GLY A 298 14.98 -10.56 -11.55
CA GLY A 298 14.36 -11.83 -11.99
C GLY A 298 13.51 -11.68 -13.25
N TRP A 299 12.93 -10.51 -13.51
CA TRP A 299 12.12 -10.25 -14.72
C TRP A 299 12.98 -9.96 -15.97
N SER A 300 14.06 -10.70 -16.20
CA SER A 300 14.96 -10.43 -17.33
C SER A 300 14.54 -11.22 -18.58
N ALA A 301 14.10 -10.53 -19.63
CA ALA A 301 13.92 -11.11 -20.97
C ALA A 301 15.24 -11.48 -21.67
N LYS A 302 16.41 -11.11 -21.12
CA LYS A 302 17.73 -11.33 -21.73
C LYS A 302 18.40 -12.67 -21.38
N ARG A 303 17.73 -13.56 -20.63
CA ARG A 303 18.15 -14.95 -20.42
C ARG A 303 17.13 -15.94 -21.00
N LEU A 304 16.59 -15.64 -22.17
CA LEU A 304 15.74 -16.58 -22.90
C LEU A 304 16.63 -17.49 -23.72
N THR A 305 16.76 -18.75 -23.32
CA THR A 305 17.32 -19.79 -24.18
C THR A 305 16.22 -20.75 -24.60
N ALA A 306 16.38 -21.44 -25.73
CA ALA A 306 15.41 -22.40 -26.25
C ALA A 306 15.09 -23.58 -25.28
N ARG A 307 15.80 -23.70 -24.15
CA ARG A 307 15.53 -24.67 -23.07
C ARG A 307 14.43 -24.24 -22.08
N ASP A 308 14.01 -22.97 -22.08
CA ASP A 308 13.01 -22.44 -21.13
C ASP A 308 11.55 -22.66 -21.57
N PHE A 309 11.33 -23.38 -22.68
CA PHE A 309 10.01 -23.77 -23.19
C PHE A 309 9.47 -25.07 -22.56
N GLY A 310 10.15 -25.60 -21.53
CA GLY A 310 9.65 -26.67 -20.64
C GLY A 310 9.53 -26.13 -19.22
N VAL A 311 8.32 -25.74 -18.83
CA VAL A 311 8.03 -24.86 -17.68
C VAL A 311 8.59 -25.36 -16.34
N ARG A 312 9.49 -24.58 -15.73
CA ARG A 312 9.77 -24.58 -14.28
C ARG A 312 9.23 -23.29 -13.66
N LEU A 313 8.74 -23.39 -12.42
CA LEU A 313 8.40 -22.23 -11.58
C LEU A 313 9.60 -21.28 -11.45
N PRO A 314 9.37 -19.96 -11.19
CA PRO A 314 10.45 -19.03 -10.89
C PRO A 314 11.35 -19.58 -9.79
N SER A 315 12.66 -19.46 -9.97
CA SER A 315 13.63 -19.96 -8.98
C SER A 315 13.50 -19.18 -7.66
N HIS A 316 14.02 -19.73 -6.55
CA HIS A 316 14.12 -19.00 -5.27
C HIS A 316 14.86 -17.64 -5.37
N ARG A 317 15.52 -17.35 -6.50
CA ARG A 317 16.22 -16.08 -6.78
C ARG A 317 15.33 -15.03 -7.45
N GLU A 318 14.06 -15.32 -7.74
CA GLU A 318 13.09 -14.44 -8.41
C GLU A 318 11.93 -14.07 -7.46
N LEU A 319 12.29 -13.60 -6.26
CA LEU A 319 11.37 -13.32 -5.16
C LEU A 319 10.16 -12.42 -5.53
N PRO A 320 10.31 -11.34 -6.35
CA PRO A 320 9.18 -10.50 -6.73
C PRO A 320 8.11 -11.26 -7.55
N LEU A 321 8.54 -12.12 -8.47
CA LEU A 321 7.65 -12.96 -9.27
C LEU A 321 6.90 -13.98 -8.40
N ARG A 322 7.60 -14.56 -7.42
CA ARG A 322 6.98 -15.50 -6.49
C ARG A 322 5.94 -14.82 -5.61
N LYS A 323 6.23 -13.64 -5.07
CA LYS A 323 5.26 -12.85 -4.30
C LYS A 323 4.02 -12.51 -5.12
N LEU A 324 4.20 -12.14 -6.38
CA LEU A 324 3.08 -11.85 -7.28
C LEU A 324 2.22 -13.09 -7.54
N LEU A 325 2.83 -14.26 -7.76
CA LEU A 325 2.10 -15.53 -7.89
C LEU A 325 1.38 -15.92 -6.61
N ASP A 326 2.04 -15.81 -5.45
CA ASP A 326 1.42 -16.11 -4.15
C ASP A 326 0.22 -15.16 -3.88
N LEU A 327 0.29 -13.89 -4.34
CA LEU A 327 -0.84 -12.97 -4.29
C LEU A 327 -1.97 -13.39 -5.24
N ILE A 328 -1.64 -13.79 -6.47
CA ILE A 328 -2.63 -14.25 -7.46
C ILE A 328 -3.34 -15.50 -6.97
N ASP A 329 -2.60 -16.47 -6.41
CA ASP A 329 -3.18 -17.67 -5.79
C ASP A 329 -4.16 -17.30 -4.66
N LEU A 330 -3.82 -16.27 -3.86
CA LEU A 330 -4.71 -15.76 -2.82
C LEU A 330 -5.94 -15.04 -3.39
N PHE A 331 -5.76 -14.20 -4.42
CA PHE A 331 -6.87 -13.53 -5.11
C PHE A 331 -7.84 -14.55 -5.71
N GLU A 332 -7.33 -15.56 -6.43
CA GLU A 332 -8.14 -16.64 -7.01
C GLU A 332 -8.90 -17.43 -5.93
N LYS A 333 -8.23 -17.76 -4.81
CA LYS A 333 -8.88 -18.42 -3.65
C LYS A 333 -10.00 -17.57 -3.03
N LEU A 334 -9.86 -16.25 -3.08
CA LEU A 334 -10.85 -15.30 -2.56
C LEU A 334 -11.81 -14.78 -3.63
N GLU A 335 -11.82 -15.40 -4.82
CA GLU A 335 -12.69 -15.02 -5.95
C GLU A 335 -12.51 -13.57 -6.42
N ILE A 336 -11.32 -13.00 -6.23
CA ILE A 336 -10.93 -11.68 -6.74
C ILE A 336 -10.37 -11.88 -8.15
N SER A 337 -11.21 -11.67 -9.15
CA SER A 337 -10.86 -11.84 -10.57
C SER A 337 -10.08 -10.65 -11.14
N PRO A 338 -9.38 -10.82 -12.28
CA PRO A 338 -8.59 -9.75 -12.91
C PRO A 338 -9.33 -8.45 -13.23
N ASP A 339 -10.64 -8.50 -13.51
CA ASP A 339 -11.47 -7.34 -13.78
C ASP A 339 -11.64 -6.41 -12.57
N ARG A 340 -11.40 -6.93 -11.36
CA ARG A 340 -11.33 -6.12 -10.13
C ARG A 340 -9.97 -5.45 -9.92
N VAL A 341 -8.95 -5.80 -10.71
CA VAL A 341 -7.61 -5.21 -10.62
C VAL A 341 -7.41 -4.17 -11.70
N ILE A 342 -7.26 -2.90 -11.33
CA ILE A 342 -7.27 -1.78 -12.28
C ILE A 342 -6.06 -1.80 -13.23
N ASN A 343 -4.95 -2.41 -12.83
CA ASN A 343 -3.74 -2.53 -13.63
C ASN A 343 -3.53 -3.91 -14.24
N SER A 344 -4.60 -4.70 -14.38
CA SER A 344 -4.63 -5.89 -15.23
C SER A 344 -4.60 -5.58 -16.73
N SER A 345 -4.91 -4.35 -17.15
CA SER A 345 -4.67 -3.85 -18.52
C SER A 345 -4.62 -2.32 -18.57
N LEU A 346 -4.01 -1.76 -19.61
CA LEU A 346 -4.04 -0.32 -19.87
C LEU A 346 -5.46 0.23 -20.06
N GLU A 347 -6.34 -0.55 -20.69
CA GLU A 347 -7.73 -0.15 -20.92
C GLU A 347 -8.51 0.00 -19.61
N ARG A 348 -8.38 -0.98 -18.70
CA ARG A 348 -9.03 -0.93 -17.39
C ARG A 348 -8.49 0.23 -16.55
N PHE A 349 -7.17 0.43 -16.57
CA PHE A 349 -6.56 1.54 -15.86
C PHE A 349 -7.12 2.88 -16.35
N ARG A 350 -7.20 3.08 -17.66
CA ARG A 350 -7.79 4.29 -18.28
C ARG A 350 -9.27 4.47 -17.97
N TYR A 351 -10.04 3.39 -18.05
CA TYR A 351 -11.46 3.42 -17.70
C TYR A 351 -11.64 3.87 -16.26
N HIS A 352 -10.86 3.29 -15.34
CA HIS A 352 -10.94 3.61 -13.93
C HIS A 352 -10.62 5.07 -13.62
N ILE A 353 -9.47 5.59 -14.09
CA ILE A 353 -9.08 6.99 -13.86
C ILE A 353 -10.04 8.00 -14.50
N LYS A 354 -10.71 7.63 -15.59
CA LYS A 354 -11.67 8.51 -16.27
C LYS A 354 -13.00 8.59 -15.51
N ASN A 355 -13.48 7.48 -14.95
CA ASN A 355 -14.78 7.42 -14.29
C ASN A 355 -14.78 7.94 -12.85
N LEU A 356 -13.61 8.07 -12.21
CA LEU A 356 -13.50 8.65 -10.87
C LEU A 356 -13.37 10.17 -10.85
N ARG A 357 -13.16 10.81 -12.00
CA ARG A 357 -13.04 12.28 -12.05
C ARG A 357 -14.42 12.93 -11.89
N PRO A 358 -14.52 13.99 -11.08
CA PRO A 358 -15.74 14.78 -10.95
C PRO A 358 -16.13 15.51 -12.24
#